data_AF-A0A7H4LKX4-F1
#
_entry.id   AF-A0A7H4LKX4-F1
#
_cell.length_a   1.000
_cell.length_b   1.000
_cell.length_c   1.000
_cell.angle_alpha   90.00
_cell.angle_beta   90.00
_cell.angle_gamma   90.00
#
_symmetry.space_group_name_H-M   'P 1'
#
loop_
_entity.id
_entity.type
_entity.pdbx_description
1 polymer ?
#
loop_
_entity_poly.entity_id
_entity_poly.type
_entity_poly.pdbx_seq_one_letter_code
_entity_poly.pdbx_strand_id
1 'polypeptide(L)'
;MRNQFAKANPLELDLPAVKLEEHEDVTEEVVSTTLKRAISRLSTLQAHDGHWPGDYGGPMFLMPGLIITLYVTGALNTVLSSEHQIEIRRYLYNHQNGDGGWGLHIEGPSTMFGSALTYVSLRLLGERTDSGYGAMEKGRNWILDHGGATFVTSWGKFRLSVLGVFDWSGNNPVPPEAWLLPYCLPFHPGRMWCHCRMVYLPMCYIYGKRFVGQVTPLVLELRKELYKGPYNEIDWDKTRNLYYPHPFVQDILWATLHKFVEPLMMHWPASKLREKALETAMKHIHYEDENTRYICIGPVNKVMNMLACWIEDQNSEAFKLHIPRVYDYLWIAEDGMKMQGYNGSQLWDTAFTVQAIVATNLIEEFGPTLKLAHEYIKNSQVLDDSPGEQKDWYRHISKGAWSYSTADQLAYIGLHCRRTKGSLLLAKISPQVVGDPLEDNRLYDALNCLMSSSETFGDIVTDYPYVECTSAAIQALTLFRKFYPGHLRKEVDNCISKAANFIESIQKSDGSWYGSWAVCFTYGTWFGVKGLTAVGRTFKNSPAIRKACEFLLSKELPSGGWGESYLSSQDQFTPILKENVLMQ
;
A
#
# COMPACT_ATOMS: atom_id res chain seq x y z
N MET A 1 15.66 11.95 2.89
CA MET A 1 16.75 11.08 3.42
C MET A 1 17.76 10.55 2.39
N ARG A 2 17.42 10.31 1.12
CA ARG A 2 18.36 9.74 0.11
C ARG A 2 19.72 10.45 0.01
N ASN A 3 19.75 11.78 0.09
CA ASN A 3 21.00 12.55 0.06
C ASN A 3 21.88 12.35 1.31
N GLN A 4 21.33 11.91 2.43
CA GLN A 4 22.12 11.57 3.62
C GLN A 4 22.87 10.25 3.41
N PHE A 5 22.21 9.23 2.83
CA PHE A 5 22.86 7.97 2.45
C PHE A 5 23.98 8.18 1.44
N ALA A 6 23.73 8.94 0.38
CA ALA A 6 24.75 9.28 -0.62
C ALA A 6 25.98 9.97 -0.01
N LYS A 7 25.78 10.81 1.03
CA LYS A 7 26.88 11.47 1.74
C LYS A 7 27.62 10.52 2.69
N ALA A 8 26.92 9.57 3.30
CA ALA A 8 27.48 8.60 4.23
C ALA A 8 28.21 7.45 3.52
N ASN A 9 27.82 7.13 2.28
CA ASN A 9 28.41 6.07 1.45
C ASN A 9 28.92 6.66 0.11
N PRO A 10 29.94 7.53 0.12
CA PRO A 10 30.50 8.08 -1.11
C PRO A 10 31.20 6.99 -1.91
N LEU A 11 30.89 6.91 -3.20
CA LEU A 11 31.61 6.08 -4.16
C LEU A 11 32.22 7.01 -5.21
N GLU A 12 33.54 6.99 -5.35
CA GLU A 12 34.21 7.71 -6.43
C GLU A 12 33.89 7.03 -7.76
N LEU A 13 33.30 7.81 -8.66
CA LEU A 13 32.88 7.37 -9.99
C LEU A 13 33.64 8.20 -11.03
N ASP A 14 34.77 7.68 -11.48
CA ASP A 14 35.55 8.28 -12.57
C ASP A 14 35.11 7.71 -13.94
N LEU A 15 33.80 7.79 -14.20
CA LEU A 15 33.21 7.36 -15.48
C LEU A 15 32.48 8.54 -16.13
N PRO A 16 32.94 9.02 -17.31
CA PRO A 16 32.35 10.18 -17.96
C PRO A 16 30.90 9.92 -18.38
N ALA A 17 30.12 10.99 -18.43
CA ALA A 17 28.79 10.93 -19.00
C ALA A 17 28.85 10.71 -20.50
N VAL A 18 28.27 9.59 -20.95
CA VAL A 18 28.04 9.35 -22.37
C VAL A 18 26.74 10.05 -22.78
N LYS A 19 26.79 10.85 -23.83
CA LYS A 19 25.62 11.42 -24.51
C LYS A 19 25.71 10.97 -25.96
N LEU A 20 24.64 10.36 -26.45
CA LEU A 20 24.52 9.97 -27.86
C LEU A 20 23.75 11.05 -28.62
N GLU A 21 24.17 11.37 -29.83
CA GLU A 21 23.37 12.17 -30.77
C GLU A 21 22.29 11.30 -31.45
N GLU A 22 21.30 11.94 -32.08
CA GLU A 22 20.07 11.32 -32.60
C GLU A 22 20.31 10.22 -33.66
N HIS A 23 21.52 10.14 -34.22
CA HIS A 23 21.93 9.18 -35.25
C HIS A 23 23.18 8.37 -34.88
N GLU A 24 23.66 8.44 -33.63
CA GLU A 24 24.80 7.64 -33.18
C GLU A 24 24.35 6.23 -32.77
N ASP A 25 25.14 5.24 -33.19
CA ASP A 25 24.88 3.84 -32.85
C ASP A 25 25.09 3.58 -31.34
N VAL A 26 24.14 2.86 -30.74
CA VAL A 26 24.25 2.39 -29.36
C VAL A 26 25.24 1.22 -29.30
N THR A 27 26.46 1.46 -28.82
CA THR A 27 27.48 0.42 -28.65
C THR A 27 27.40 -0.28 -27.30
N GLU A 28 27.96 -1.49 -27.20
CA GLU A 28 28.04 -2.25 -25.95
C GLU A 28 28.83 -1.51 -24.86
N GLU A 29 29.88 -0.78 -25.25
CA GLU A 29 30.70 0.02 -24.32
C GLU A 29 29.91 1.18 -23.72
N VAL A 30 29.08 1.85 -24.53
CA VAL A 30 28.20 2.93 -24.07
C VAL A 30 27.17 2.41 -23.07
N VAL A 31 26.55 1.26 -23.39
CA VAL A 31 25.59 0.61 -22.48
C VAL A 31 26.27 0.18 -21.18
N SER A 32 27.43 -0.49 -21.27
CA SER A 32 28.19 -0.96 -20.11
C SER A 32 28.61 0.19 -19.19
N THR A 33 29.16 1.27 -19.76
CA THR A 33 29.56 2.48 -19.02
C THR A 33 28.36 3.12 -18.33
N THR A 34 27.23 3.21 -19.02
CA THR A 34 25.99 3.77 -18.47
C THR A 34 25.45 2.91 -17.33
N LEU A 35 25.45 1.58 -17.47
CA LEU A 35 25.03 0.64 -16.43
C LEU A 35 25.91 0.74 -15.19
N LYS A 36 27.24 0.78 -15.35
CA LYS A 36 28.18 0.96 -14.23
C LYS A 36 27.91 2.25 -13.47
N ARG A 37 27.73 3.36 -14.18
CA ARG A 37 27.39 4.66 -13.56
C ARG A 37 26.07 4.59 -12.80
N ALA A 38 25.05 3.97 -13.38
CA ALA A 38 23.74 3.82 -12.75
C ALA A 38 23.79 2.96 -11.48
N ILE A 39 24.44 1.79 -11.54
CA ILE A 39 24.54 0.89 -10.38
C ILE A 39 25.42 1.50 -9.30
N SER A 40 26.56 2.10 -9.65
CA SER A 40 27.41 2.78 -8.67
C SER A 40 26.66 3.90 -7.95
N ARG A 41 25.85 4.70 -8.67
CA ARG A 41 24.98 5.69 -8.04
C ARG A 41 23.95 5.03 -7.11
N LEU A 42 23.32 3.94 -7.54
CA LEU A 42 22.36 3.19 -6.73
C LEU A 42 23.02 2.62 -5.47
N SER A 43 24.25 2.12 -5.55
CA SER A 43 25.02 1.62 -4.41
C SER A 43 25.28 2.70 -3.35
N THR A 44 25.49 3.97 -3.75
CA THR A 44 25.62 5.07 -2.76
C THR A 44 24.35 5.32 -1.95
N LEU A 45 23.19 4.82 -2.40
CA LEU A 45 21.91 4.96 -1.70
C LEU A 45 21.59 3.79 -0.78
N GLN A 46 22.42 2.74 -0.76
CA GLN A 46 22.23 1.56 0.08
C GLN A 46 22.42 1.94 1.56
N ALA A 47 21.52 1.47 2.41
CA ALA A 47 21.64 1.59 3.86
C ALA A 47 22.67 0.59 4.41
N HIS A 48 23.13 0.85 5.63
CA HIS A 48 24.19 0.08 6.30
C HIS A 48 23.81 -1.39 6.56
N ASP A 49 22.53 -1.70 6.69
CA ASP A 49 21.97 -3.04 6.86
C ASP A 49 21.69 -3.74 5.52
N GLY A 50 21.91 -3.07 4.39
CA GLY A 50 21.88 -3.63 3.04
C GLY A 50 20.64 -3.34 2.21
N HIS A 51 19.62 -2.68 2.76
CA HIS A 51 18.41 -2.32 2.00
C HIS A 51 18.51 -0.96 1.29
N TRP A 52 17.54 -0.66 0.43
CA TRP A 52 17.39 0.66 -0.20
C TRP A 52 16.18 1.41 0.34
N PRO A 53 16.38 2.45 1.17
CA PRO A 53 15.28 3.23 1.72
C PRO A 53 14.71 4.21 0.67
N GLY A 54 13.39 4.31 0.62
CA GLY A 54 12.66 5.09 -0.38
C GLY A 54 11.48 5.88 0.18
N ASP A 55 11.20 7.00 -0.47
CA ASP A 55 9.90 7.65 -0.31
C ASP A 55 8.81 6.73 -0.87
N TYR A 56 7.80 6.44 -0.06
CA TYR A 56 6.67 5.58 -0.38
C TYR A 56 5.35 6.28 0.02
N GLY A 57 5.31 7.61 -0.13
CA GLY A 57 4.12 8.43 0.05
C GLY A 57 3.20 8.44 -1.19
N GLY A 58 2.39 9.48 -1.30
CA GLY A 58 1.45 9.67 -2.42
C GLY A 58 0.00 9.82 -1.97
N PRO A 59 -0.58 8.88 -1.19
CA PRO A 59 -1.94 9.01 -0.69
C PRO A 59 -2.08 10.15 0.33
N MET A 60 -3.03 11.05 0.10
CA MET A 60 -3.18 12.28 0.90
C MET A 60 -4.07 12.13 2.14
N PHE A 61 -4.71 10.97 2.32
CA PHE A 61 -5.61 10.70 3.44
C PHE A 61 -4.94 9.99 4.64
N LEU A 62 -3.67 9.59 4.52
CA LEU A 62 -2.95 8.85 5.55
C LEU A 62 -2.55 9.77 6.72
N MET A 63 -1.83 10.84 6.41
CA MET A 63 -1.39 11.83 7.40
C MET A 63 -2.57 12.45 8.17
N PRO A 64 -3.68 12.83 7.52
CA PRO A 64 -4.88 13.26 8.26
C PRO A 64 -5.42 12.24 9.25
N GLY A 65 -5.43 10.96 8.88
CA GLY A 65 -5.86 9.89 9.77
C GLY A 65 -5.02 9.85 11.05
N LEU A 66 -3.70 9.95 10.92
CA LEU A 66 -2.76 9.97 12.05
C LEU A 66 -2.97 11.20 12.94
N ILE A 67 -3.03 12.40 12.34
CA ILE A 67 -3.18 13.66 13.09
C ILE A 67 -4.47 13.68 13.89
N ILE A 68 -5.59 13.27 13.27
CA ILE A 68 -6.89 13.21 13.96
C ILE A 68 -6.81 12.23 15.14
N THR A 69 -6.25 11.05 14.95
CA THR A 69 -6.11 10.06 16.04
C THR A 69 -5.23 10.61 17.16
N LEU A 70 -4.06 11.16 16.86
CA LEU A 70 -3.15 11.69 17.88
C LEU A 70 -3.75 12.91 18.60
N TYR A 71 -4.53 13.73 17.93
CA TYR A 71 -5.26 14.83 18.55
C TYR A 71 -6.29 14.32 19.55
N VAL A 72 -7.11 13.34 19.15
CA VAL A 72 -8.17 12.78 19.98
C VAL A 72 -7.64 12.01 21.19
N THR A 73 -6.50 11.32 21.05
CA THR A 73 -5.84 10.63 22.17
C THR A 73 -5.01 11.55 23.07
N GLY A 74 -4.87 12.83 22.71
CA GLY A 74 -4.01 13.79 23.43
C GLY A 74 -2.50 13.57 23.22
N ALA A 75 -2.11 12.65 22.33
CA ALA A 75 -0.71 12.27 22.10
C ALA A 75 0.00 13.12 21.02
N LEU A 76 -0.70 14.07 20.38
CA LEU A 76 -0.18 14.85 19.24
C LEU A 76 1.19 15.48 19.51
N ASN A 77 1.32 16.26 20.59
CA ASN A 77 2.57 16.95 20.92
C ASN A 77 3.63 16.03 21.57
N THR A 78 3.22 14.84 22.03
CA THR A 78 4.13 13.83 22.56
C THR A 78 4.80 13.05 21.44
N VAL A 79 4.08 12.77 20.35
CA VAL A 79 4.57 11.99 19.20
C VAL A 79 5.14 12.89 18.11
N LEU A 80 4.52 14.03 17.83
CA LEU A 80 4.97 14.94 16.78
C LEU A 80 5.62 16.16 17.43
N SER A 81 6.95 16.21 17.39
CA SER A 81 7.73 17.38 17.81
C SER A 81 7.37 18.60 16.96
N SER A 82 7.83 19.78 17.38
CA SER A 82 7.58 21.02 16.63
C SER A 82 8.12 20.96 15.19
N GLU A 83 9.26 20.31 14.99
CA GLU A 83 9.93 20.09 13.71
C GLU A 83 9.16 19.12 12.84
N HIS A 84 8.64 18.02 13.41
CA HIS A 84 7.74 17.12 12.69
C HIS A 84 6.51 17.88 12.17
N GLN A 85 5.88 18.69 13.03
CA GLN A 85 4.69 19.45 12.63
C GLN A 85 5.01 20.49 11.54
N ILE A 86 6.17 21.15 11.58
CA ILE A 86 6.61 22.07 10.53
C ILE A 86 6.74 21.35 9.18
N GLU A 87 7.45 20.22 9.15
CA GLU A 87 7.67 19.49 7.91
C GLU A 87 6.39 18.81 7.39
N ILE A 88 5.47 18.41 8.28
CA ILE A 88 4.14 17.92 7.88
C ILE A 88 3.33 19.04 7.23
N ARG A 89 3.28 20.23 7.84
CA ARG A 89 2.60 21.39 7.25
C ARG A 89 3.19 21.76 5.90
N ARG A 90 4.52 21.73 5.76
CA ARG A 90 5.22 21.95 4.49
C ARG A 90 4.75 20.96 3.41
N TYR A 91 4.66 19.68 3.74
CA TYR A 91 4.14 18.65 2.83
C TYR A 91 2.70 18.94 2.39
N LEU A 92 1.81 19.21 3.35
CA LEU A 92 0.41 19.48 3.03
C LEU A 92 0.25 20.75 2.17
N TYR A 93 1.03 21.81 2.40
CA TYR A 93 0.98 23.01 1.58
C TYR A 93 1.58 22.81 0.18
N ASN A 94 2.68 22.07 0.05
CA ASN A 94 3.30 21.80 -1.25
C ASN A 94 2.38 21.02 -2.20
N HIS A 95 1.45 20.24 -1.66
CA HIS A 95 0.50 19.43 -2.42
C HIS A 95 -0.92 20.02 -2.47
N GLN A 96 -1.07 21.31 -2.16
CA GLN A 96 -2.32 22.02 -2.43
C GLN A 96 -2.41 22.31 -3.93
N ASN A 97 -3.52 21.91 -4.55
CA ASN A 97 -3.78 22.18 -5.96
C ASN A 97 -4.00 23.68 -6.22
N GLY A 98 -3.80 24.12 -7.45
CA GLY A 98 -3.98 25.52 -7.84
C GLY A 98 -5.40 26.08 -7.60
N ASP A 99 -6.41 25.20 -7.52
CA ASP A 99 -7.80 25.54 -7.19
C ASP A 99 -8.04 25.73 -5.68
N GLY A 100 -7.03 25.45 -4.84
CA GLY A 100 -7.09 25.55 -3.38
C GLY A 100 -7.45 24.24 -2.67
N GLY A 101 -7.88 23.20 -3.38
CA GLY A 101 -8.21 21.91 -2.75
C GLY A 101 -7.03 20.94 -2.66
N TRP A 102 -7.34 19.72 -2.22
CA TRP A 102 -6.42 18.59 -2.18
C TRP A 102 -7.07 17.32 -2.73
N GLY A 103 -6.28 16.54 -3.45
CA GLY A 103 -6.73 15.29 -4.06
C GLY A 103 -6.71 14.07 -3.13
N LEU A 104 -7.10 12.93 -3.68
CA LEU A 104 -6.97 11.61 -3.01
C LEU A 104 -5.49 11.20 -2.86
N HIS A 105 -4.68 11.59 -3.84
CA HIS A 105 -3.23 11.42 -3.91
C HIS A 105 -2.60 12.70 -4.50
N ILE A 106 -1.27 12.82 -4.40
CA ILE A 106 -0.52 14.03 -4.80
C ILE A 106 -0.71 14.46 -6.26
N GLU A 107 -0.93 13.52 -7.19
CA GLU A 107 -1.19 13.82 -8.61
C GLU A 107 -2.68 14.00 -8.95
N GLY A 108 -3.56 13.83 -7.96
CA GLY A 108 -5.01 13.76 -8.16
C GLY A 108 -5.69 15.13 -8.12
N PRO A 109 -6.81 15.31 -8.84
CA PRO A 109 -7.61 16.53 -8.74
C PRO A 109 -8.19 16.68 -7.34
N SER A 110 -8.54 17.90 -6.97
CA SER A 110 -9.13 18.20 -5.67
C SER A 110 -10.42 17.43 -5.43
N THR A 111 -10.55 16.84 -4.23
CA THR A 111 -11.73 16.08 -3.82
C THR A 111 -12.23 16.56 -2.46
N MET A 112 -13.52 16.35 -2.16
CA MET A 112 -14.05 16.66 -0.82
C MET A 112 -13.33 15.86 0.26
N PHE A 113 -12.96 14.61 -0.03
CA PHE A 113 -12.24 13.74 0.90
C PHE A 113 -10.83 14.26 1.22
N GLY A 114 -10.02 14.54 0.20
CA GLY A 114 -8.68 15.10 0.38
C GLY A 114 -8.73 16.49 1.03
N SER A 115 -9.57 17.38 0.52
CA SER A 115 -9.62 18.77 0.96
C SER A 115 -10.09 18.91 2.40
N ALA A 116 -11.21 18.26 2.77
CA ALA A 116 -11.75 18.38 4.12
C ALA A 116 -10.78 17.80 5.17
N LEU A 117 -10.19 16.62 4.90
CA LEU A 117 -9.26 15.99 5.84
C LEU A 117 -7.94 16.75 5.97
N THR A 118 -7.37 17.24 4.86
CA THR A 118 -6.14 18.04 4.91
C THR A 118 -6.37 19.38 5.60
N TYR A 119 -7.46 20.09 5.29
CA TYR A 119 -7.82 21.34 5.96
C TYR A 119 -7.96 21.15 7.47
N VAL A 120 -8.73 20.13 7.90
CA VAL A 120 -8.88 19.79 9.32
C VAL A 120 -7.52 19.50 9.95
N SER A 121 -6.66 18.74 9.28
CA SER A 121 -5.33 18.40 9.79
C SER A 121 -4.44 19.62 10.00
N LEU A 122 -4.45 20.57 9.05
CA LEU A 122 -3.73 21.84 9.19
C LEU A 122 -4.25 22.64 10.39
N ARG A 123 -5.57 22.72 10.58
CA ARG A 123 -6.19 23.36 11.76
C ARG A 123 -5.76 22.69 13.07
N LEU A 124 -5.73 21.35 13.11
CA LEU A 124 -5.27 20.58 14.29
C LEU A 124 -3.77 20.75 14.58
N LEU A 125 -2.96 21.03 13.55
CA LEU A 125 -1.55 21.38 13.66
C LEU A 125 -1.30 22.87 14.00
N GLY A 126 -2.36 23.63 14.29
CA GLY A 126 -2.27 25.02 14.78
C GLY A 126 -2.36 26.09 13.69
N GLU A 127 -2.62 25.75 12.43
CA GLU A 127 -2.84 26.75 11.38
C GLU A 127 -4.15 27.49 11.61
N ARG A 128 -4.16 28.81 11.39
CA ARG A 128 -5.36 29.65 11.44
C ARG A 128 -6.05 29.66 10.07
N THR A 129 -7.30 30.12 10.03
CA THR A 129 -8.07 30.22 8.79
C THR A 129 -7.43 31.16 7.75
N ASP A 130 -6.59 32.09 8.19
CA ASP A 130 -5.86 33.08 7.39
C ASP A 130 -4.37 32.71 7.16
N SER A 131 -3.93 31.52 7.58
CA SER A 131 -2.54 31.07 7.45
C SER A 131 -2.17 30.57 6.05
N GLY A 132 -0.87 30.26 5.87
CA GLY A 132 -0.33 29.72 4.62
C GLY A 132 -0.39 30.70 3.44
N TYR A 133 -0.28 32.00 3.69
CA TYR A 133 -0.38 33.05 2.65
C TYR A 133 -1.69 32.95 1.83
N GLY A 134 -2.81 32.66 2.50
CA GLY A 134 -4.13 32.50 1.89
C GLY A 134 -4.47 31.07 1.46
N ALA A 135 -3.56 30.10 1.62
CA ALA A 135 -3.81 28.69 1.35
C ALA A 135 -4.99 28.13 2.15
N MET A 136 -5.08 28.44 3.45
CA MET A 136 -6.15 27.96 4.32
C MET A 136 -7.51 28.53 3.92
N GLU A 137 -7.57 29.82 3.55
CA GLU A 137 -8.78 30.46 3.08
C GLU A 137 -9.25 29.84 1.76
N LYS A 138 -8.34 29.64 0.79
CA LYS A 138 -8.64 28.97 -0.48
C LYS A 138 -9.16 27.56 -0.27
N GLY A 139 -8.53 26.79 0.61
CA GLY A 139 -8.96 25.43 0.95
C GLY A 139 -10.35 25.39 1.57
N ARG A 140 -10.63 26.31 2.51
CA ARG A 140 -11.96 26.44 3.11
C ARG A 140 -13.01 26.84 2.08
N ASN A 141 -12.71 27.83 1.24
CA ASN A 141 -13.64 28.29 0.20
C ASN A 141 -13.92 27.17 -0.79
N TRP A 142 -12.90 26.43 -1.23
CA TRP A 142 -13.08 25.25 -2.08
C TRP A 142 -14.04 24.23 -1.45
N ILE A 143 -13.87 23.90 -0.16
CA ILE A 143 -14.76 22.98 0.56
C ILE A 143 -16.20 23.50 0.55
N LEU A 144 -16.41 24.78 0.88
CA LEU A 144 -17.74 25.37 0.97
C LEU A 144 -18.40 25.44 -0.43
N ASP A 145 -17.68 25.91 -1.43
CA ASP A 145 -18.16 26.08 -2.81
C ASP A 145 -18.66 24.74 -3.38
N HIS A 146 -17.98 23.63 -3.06
CA HIS A 146 -18.33 22.27 -3.50
C HIS A 146 -19.33 21.54 -2.58
N GLY A 147 -20.03 22.27 -1.71
CA GLY A 147 -21.17 21.74 -0.93
C GLY A 147 -20.88 21.47 0.55
N GLY A 148 -19.64 21.67 0.99
CA GLY A 148 -19.20 21.41 2.36
C GLY A 148 -18.92 19.93 2.64
N ALA A 149 -18.46 19.66 3.86
CA ALA A 149 -18.03 18.32 4.28
C ALA A 149 -19.17 17.26 4.34
N THR A 150 -20.43 17.63 4.05
CA THR A 150 -21.54 16.67 3.88
C THR A 150 -21.34 15.73 2.68
N PHE A 151 -20.58 16.17 1.66
CA PHE A 151 -20.24 15.39 0.47
C PHE A 151 -18.97 14.55 0.61
N VAL A 152 -18.38 14.47 1.80
CA VAL A 152 -17.18 13.67 2.02
C VAL A 152 -17.48 12.16 1.88
N THR A 153 -16.50 11.36 1.47
CA THR A 153 -16.60 9.90 1.34
C THR A 153 -16.86 9.23 2.70
N SER A 154 -17.31 7.97 2.71
CA SER A 154 -17.57 7.20 3.94
C SER A 154 -16.40 7.18 4.92
N TRP A 155 -15.17 7.04 4.43
CA TRP A 155 -13.97 7.09 5.29
C TRP A 155 -13.72 8.49 5.85
N GLY A 156 -14.02 9.54 5.08
CA GLY A 156 -13.96 10.91 5.57
C GLY A 156 -14.99 11.16 6.67
N LYS A 157 -16.24 10.73 6.45
CA LYS A 157 -17.32 10.84 7.46
C LYS A 157 -16.91 10.15 8.75
N PHE A 158 -16.37 8.93 8.65
CA PHE A 158 -15.90 8.18 9.80
C PHE A 158 -14.83 8.95 10.59
N ARG A 159 -13.80 9.48 9.91
CA ARG A 159 -12.71 10.24 10.55
C ARG A 159 -13.22 11.53 11.20
N LEU A 160 -14.10 12.25 10.51
CA LEU A 160 -14.71 13.47 11.03
C LEU A 160 -15.67 13.18 12.21
N SER A 161 -16.32 12.02 12.23
CA SER A 161 -17.14 11.56 13.36
C SER A 161 -16.31 11.19 14.58
N VAL A 162 -15.18 10.53 14.39
CA VAL A 162 -14.20 10.29 15.46
C VAL A 162 -13.70 11.60 16.06
N LEU A 163 -13.42 12.62 15.25
CA LEU A 163 -13.03 13.95 15.73
C LEU A 163 -14.17 14.71 16.42
N GLY A 164 -15.43 14.39 16.09
CA GLY A 164 -16.61 15.08 16.59
C GLY A 164 -17.04 16.28 15.76
N VAL A 165 -16.64 16.37 14.49
CA VAL A 165 -17.10 17.42 13.55
C VAL A 165 -18.10 16.88 12.51
N PHE A 166 -18.56 15.64 12.65
CA PHE A 166 -19.59 15.01 11.80
C PHE A 166 -20.40 14.01 12.63
N ASP A 167 -21.73 13.96 12.49
CA ASP A 167 -22.55 13.06 13.33
C ASP A 167 -22.54 11.60 12.83
N TRP A 168 -22.49 10.64 13.76
CA TRP A 168 -22.50 9.21 13.44
C TRP A 168 -23.73 8.76 12.65
N SER A 169 -24.88 9.43 12.79
CA SER A 169 -26.10 9.13 12.03
C SER A 169 -25.96 9.37 10.51
N GLY A 170 -25.00 10.20 10.10
CA GLY A 170 -24.67 10.43 8.69
C GLY A 170 -23.69 9.43 8.08
N ASN A 171 -23.27 8.41 8.83
CA ASN A 171 -22.45 7.31 8.35
C ASN A 171 -23.32 6.10 7.94
N ASN A 172 -22.90 5.39 6.90
CA ASN A 172 -23.45 4.06 6.62
C ASN A 172 -22.98 3.06 7.72
N PRO A 173 -23.84 2.12 8.15
CA PRO A 173 -23.49 1.19 9.21
C PRO A 173 -22.26 0.33 8.93
N VAL A 174 -21.40 0.16 9.95
CA VAL A 174 -20.27 -0.78 9.94
C VAL A 174 -20.43 -1.76 11.11
N PRO A 175 -21.38 -2.71 11.02
CA PRO A 175 -21.81 -3.51 12.17
C PRO A 175 -20.70 -4.46 12.64
N PRO A 176 -20.23 -4.40 13.90
CA PRO A 176 -19.25 -5.36 14.42
C PRO A 176 -19.79 -6.80 14.44
N GLU A 177 -21.11 -6.97 14.44
CA GLU A 177 -21.78 -8.28 14.48
C GLU A 177 -21.46 -9.16 13.27
N ALA A 178 -20.99 -8.55 12.17
CA ALA A 178 -20.52 -9.30 11.00
C ALA A 178 -19.41 -10.31 11.35
N TRP A 179 -18.61 -10.06 12.40
CA TRP A 179 -17.55 -10.95 12.88
C TRP A 179 -18.07 -12.18 13.67
N LEU A 180 -19.35 -12.20 14.05
CA LEU A 180 -19.98 -13.34 14.72
C LEU A 180 -20.69 -14.29 13.76
N LEU A 181 -20.74 -13.93 12.48
CA LEU A 181 -21.40 -14.72 11.45
C LEU A 181 -20.67 -16.05 11.22
N PRO A 182 -21.36 -17.11 10.78
CA PRO A 182 -20.69 -18.34 10.36
C PRO A 182 -19.75 -18.11 9.16
N TYR A 183 -18.55 -18.68 9.21
CA TYR A 183 -17.56 -18.56 8.13
C TYR A 183 -18.04 -19.11 6.77
N CYS A 184 -19.08 -19.94 6.73
CA CYS A 184 -19.66 -20.43 5.48
C CYS A 184 -20.38 -19.33 4.66
N LEU A 185 -20.71 -18.19 5.27
CA LEU A 185 -21.37 -17.08 4.57
C LEU A 185 -20.37 -16.33 3.67
N PRO A 186 -20.75 -15.98 2.42
CA PRO A 186 -19.83 -15.38 1.45
C PRO A 186 -19.36 -13.97 1.84
N PHE A 187 -20.14 -13.25 2.64
CA PHE A 187 -19.84 -11.90 3.12
C PHE A 187 -19.18 -11.88 4.52
N HIS A 188 -18.76 -13.03 5.04
CA HIS A 188 -18.04 -13.10 6.31
C HIS A 188 -16.72 -12.29 6.22
N PRO A 189 -16.40 -11.39 7.18
CA PRO A 189 -15.20 -10.53 7.10
C PRO A 189 -13.88 -11.29 6.89
N GLY A 190 -13.74 -12.48 7.47
CA GLY A 190 -12.59 -13.37 7.28
C GLY A 190 -12.36 -13.87 5.85
N ARG A 191 -13.31 -13.69 4.93
CA ARG A 191 -13.17 -13.98 3.49
C ARG A 191 -12.77 -12.76 2.66
N MET A 192 -12.89 -11.55 3.22
CA MET A 192 -12.50 -10.34 2.51
C MET A 192 -10.98 -10.24 2.37
N TRP A 193 -10.54 -9.53 1.32
CA TRP A 193 -9.15 -9.16 1.12
C TRP A 193 -8.52 -8.59 2.39
N CYS A 194 -7.25 -8.95 2.67
CA CYS A 194 -6.59 -8.69 3.94
C CYS A 194 -6.58 -7.20 4.32
N HIS A 195 -6.26 -6.32 3.38
CA HIS A 195 -6.32 -4.88 3.60
C HIS A 195 -7.73 -4.40 3.92
N CYS A 196 -8.76 -4.92 3.24
CA CYS A 196 -10.14 -4.58 3.50
C CYS A 196 -10.55 -4.99 4.92
N ARG A 197 -10.40 -6.27 5.28
CA ARG A 197 -10.80 -6.75 6.62
C ARG A 197 -10.02 -6.08 7.75
N MET A 198 -8.72 -5.84 7.56
CA MET A 198 -7.88 -5.24 8.60
C MET A 198 -8.18 -3.75 8.81
N VAL A 199 -8.68 -3.03 7.80
CA VAL A 199 -9.17 -1.66 7.98
C VAL A 199 -10.57 -1.65 8.61
N TYR A 200 -11.48 -2.49 8.12
CA TYR A 200 -12.86 -2.50 8.63
C TYR A 200 -13.00 -3.12 10.03
N LEU A 201 -12.04 -3.94 10.47
CA LEU A 201 -11.99 -4.51 11.82
C LEU A 201 -11.98 -3.45 12.94
N PRO A 202 -10.99 -2.54 13.03
CA PRO A 202 -11.02 -1.48 14.03
C PRO A 202 -12.11 -0.44 13.74
N MET A 203 -12.47 -0.21 12.46
CA MET A 203 -13.59 0.69 12.14
C MET A 203 -14.92 0.19 12.70
N CYS A 204 -15.22 -1.11 12.62
CA CYS A 204 -16.46 -1.65 13.18
C CYS A 204 -16.48 -1.59 14.71
N TYR A 205 -15.32 -1.77 15.37
CA TYR A 205 -15.18 -1.61 16.81
C TYR A 205 -15.49 -0.16 17.24
N ILE A 206 -14.81 0.81 16.63
CA ILE A 206 -14.98 2.25 16.91
C ILE A 206 -16.42 2.70 16.59
N TYR A 207 -16.97 2.26 15.45
CA TYR A 207 -18.36 2.53 15.07
C TYR A 207 -19.33 1.96 16.09
N GLY A 208 -19.18 0.69 16.47
CA GLY A 208 -20.07 0.03 17.43
C GLY A 208 -20.04 0.66 18.83
N LYS A 209 -18.90 1.25 19.22
CA LYS A 209 -18.77 2.08 20.43
C LYS A 209 -19.32 3.50 20.28
N ARG A 210 -19.60 3.96 19.04
CA ARG A 210 -19.98 5.35 18.70
C ARG A 210 -19.02 6.37 19.28
N PHE A 211 -17.73 6.04 19.26
CA PHE A 211 -16.72 6.86 19.91
C PHE A 211 -16.62 8.25 19.27
N VAL A 212 -16.50 9.28 20.09
CA VAL A 212 -16.27 10.67 19.68
C VAL A 212 -15.22 11.25 20.61
N GLY A 213 -14.20 11.90 20.04
CA GLY A 213 -13.18 12.62 20.79
C GLY A 213 -13.74 13.80 21.59
N GLN A 214 -12.90 14.37 22.46
CA GLN A 214 -13.32 15.53 23.24
C GLN A 214 -13.68 16.72 22.34
N VAL A 215 -14.86 17.31 22.55
CA VAL A 215 -15.32 18.49 21.82
C VAL A 215 -14.59 19.73 22.37
N THR A 216 -13.49 20.11 21.73
CA THR A 216 -12.68 21.28 22.08
C THR A 216 -13.22 22.56 21.41
N PRO A 217 -12.76 23.77 21.81
CA PRO A 217 -13.08 25.00 21.09
C PRO A 217 -12.75 24.93 19.59
N LEU A 218 -11.61 24.30 19.23
CA LEU A 218 -11.22 24.11 17.83
C LEU A 218 -12.19 23.19 17.08
N VAL A 219 -12.68 22.12 17.71
CA VAL A 219 -13.73 21.25 17.12
C VAL A 219 -15.00 22.06 16.86
N LEU A 220 -15.39 22.95 17.76
CA LEU A 220 -16.56 23.83 17.58
C LEU A 220 -16.34 24.87 16.46
N GLU A 221 -15.11 25.37 16.28
CA GLU A 221 -14.74 26.22 15.14
C GLU A 221 -14.83 25.45 13.82
N LEU A 222 -14.26 24.25 13.75
CA LEU A 222 -14.33 23.38 12.56
C LEU A 222 -15.78 23.10 12.13
N ARG A 223 -16.71 22.90 13.08
CA ARG A 223 -18.15 22.75 12.78
C ARG A 223 -18.78 23.98 12.12
N LYS A 224 -18.19 25.17 12.27
CA LYS A 224 -18.62 26.41 11.58
C LYS A 224 -17.88 26.61 10.25
N GLU A 225 -16.70 26.02 10.12
CA GLU A 225 -15.83 26.22 8.96
C GLU A 225 -16.14 25.29 7.79
N LEU A 226 -16.57 24.05 8.08
CA LEU A 226 -16.68 22.96 7.10
C LEU A 226 -18.05 22.86 6.38
N TYR A 227 -19.05 23.61 6.82
CA TYR A 227 -20.44 23.45 6.37
C TYR A 227 -21.04 24.79 5.93
N LYS A 228 -21.89 24.77 4.89
CA LYS A 228 -22.58 25.97 4.37
C LYS A 228 -23.65 26.53 5.33
N GLY A 229 -24.22 25.67 6.18
CA GLY A 229 -25.28 26.04 7.12
C GLY A 229 -24.91 25.70 8.57
N PRO A 230 -25.78 26.04 9.54
CA PRO A 230 -25.56 25.73 10.95
C PRO A 230 -25.43 24.22 11.17
N TYR A 231 -24.38 23.79 11.87
CA TYR A 231 -24.10 22.37 12.14
C TYR A 231 -25.30 21.62 12.74
N ASN A 232 -26.06 22.28 13.63
CA ASN A 232 -27.20 21.68 14.34
C ASN A 232 -28.45 21.51 13.46
N GLU A 233 -28.49 22.12 12.28
CA GLU A 233 -29.61 22.05 11.33
C GLU A 233 -29.36 21.03 10.21
N ILE A 234 -28.19 20.37 10.20
CA ILE A 234 -27.84 19.38 9.19
C ILE A 234 -28.68 18.11 9.41
N ASP A 235 -29.42 17.71 8.37
CA ASP A 235 -30.09 16.42 8.31
C ASP A 235 -29.09 15.32 7.97
N TRP A 236 -28.46 14.76 9.01
CA TRP A 236 -27.42 13.76 8.87
C TRP A 236 -27.88 12.48 8.17
N ASP A 237 -29.15 12.07 8.32
CA ASP A 237 -29.71 10.87 7.69
C ASP A 237 -29.59 10.95 6.16
N LYS A 238 -29.87 12.14 5.59
CA LYS A 238 -29.75 12.41 4.16
C LYS A 238 -28.31 12.45 3.67
N THR A 239 -27.35 12.75 4.54
CA THR A 239 -25.95 12.87 4.12
C THR A 239 -25.34 11.52 3.74
N ARG A 240 -25.86 10.38 4.25
CA ARG A 240 -25.28 9.03 4.09
C ARG A 240 -24.90 8.67 2.65
N ASN A 241 -25.79 8.93 1.69
CA ASN A 241 -25.65 8.46 0.30
C ASN A 241 -25.31 9.57 -0.72
N LEU A 242 -24.88 10.76 -0.26
CA LEU A 242 -24.65 11.91 -1.15
C LEU A 242 -23.45 11.80 -2.11
N TYR A 243 -22.50 10.90 -1.84
CA TYR A 243 -21.23 10.86 -2.58
C TYR A 243 -21.27 9.98 -3.85
N TYR A 244 -21.98 8.84 -3.81
CA TYR A 244 -21.98 7.89 -4.93
C TYR A 244 -23.35 7.21 -5.08
N PRO A 245 -23.90 7.11 -6.30
CA PRO A 245 -25.15 6.39 -6.52
C PRO A 245 -24.95 4.89 -6.29
N HIS A 246 -25.66 4.33 -5.32
CA HIS A 246 -25.62 2.89 -5.05
C HIS A 246 -26.64 2.15 -5.92
N PRO A 247 -26.41 0.86 -6.26
CA PRO A 247 -27.46 0.02 -6.79
C PRO A 247 -28.65 -0.03 -5.82
N PHE A 248 -29.88 -0.08 -6.33
CA PHE A 248 -31.10 -0.06 -5.51
C PHE A 248 -31.12 -1.12 -4.38
N VAL A 249 -30.56 -2.31 -4.64
CA VAL A 249 -30.43 -3.38 -3.64
C VAL A 249 -29.52 -2.96 -2.48
N GLN A 250 -28.44 -2.25 -2.77
CA GLN A 250 -27.52 -1.73 -1.76
C GLN A 250 -28.18 -0.63 -0.92
N ASP A 251 -29.03 0.22 -1.52
CA ASP A 251 -29.81 1.21 -0.77
C ASP A 251 -30.81 0.56 0.18
N ILE A 252 -31.52 -0.49 -0.27
CA ILE A 252 -32.41 -1.27 0.60
C ILE A 252 -31.61 -1.88 1.76
N LEU A 253 -30.45 -2.47 1.48
CA LEU A 253 -29.59 -3.07 2.50
C LEU A 253 -29.17 -2.03 3.54
N TRP A 254 -28.62 -0.89 3.10
CA TRP A 254 -28.20 0.17 4.02
C TRP A 254 -29.35 0.78 4.80
N ALA A 255 -30.50 1.00 4.16
CA ALA A 255 -31.71 1.47 4.83
C ALA A 255 -32.20 0.46 5.88
N THR A 256 -32.15 -0.83 5.57
CA THR A 256 -32.54 -1.90 6.50
C THR A 256 -31.60 -1.95 7.70
N LEU A 257 -30.30 -1.96 7.43
CA LEU A 257 -29.27 -1.96 8.47
C LEU A 257 -29.42 -0.73 9.38
N HIS A 258 -29.59 0.46 8.80
CA HIS A 258 -29.66 1.68 9.57
C HIS A 258 -30.97 1.87 10.33
N LYS A 259 -32.13 1.62 9.71
CA LYS A 259 -33.43 1.95 10.30
C LYS A 259 -33.99 0.85 11.21
N PHE A 260 -33.52 -0.39 11.06
CA PHE A 260 -34.04 -1.52 11.83
C PHE A 260 -32.96 -2.21 12.65
N VAL A 261 -31.85 -2.63 12.01
CA VAL A 261 -30.82 -3.42 12.69
C VAL A 261 -30.06 -2.58 13.72
N GLU A 262 -29.58 -1.39 13.36
CA GLU A 262 -28.83 -0.53 14.27
C GLU A 262 -29.63 -0.15 15.53
N PRO A 263 -30.89 0.36 15.43
CA PRO A 263 -31.70 0.63 16.61
C PRO A 263 -31.93 -0.61 17.46
N LEU A 264 -32.19 -1.78 16.85
CA LEU A 264 -32.35 -3.03 17.58
C LEU A 264 -31.08 -3.36 18.37
N MET A 265 -29.92 -3.36 17.70
CA MET A 265 -28.62 -3.71 18.29
C MET A 265 -28.15 -2.73 19.37
N MET A 266 -28.69 -1.51 19.43
CA MET A 266 -28.41 -0.54 20.49
C MET A 266 -29.26 -0.75 21.75
N HIS A 267 -30.31 -1.57 21.71
CA HIS A 267 -31.22 -1.79 22.83
C HIS A 267 -31.18 -3.23 23.34
N TRP A 268 -31.54 -3.41 24.61
CA TRP A 268 -31.66 -4.73 25.23
C TRP A 268 -32.77 -5.55 24.55
N PRO A 269 -32.58 -6.85 24.25
CA PRO A 269 -31.41 -7.69 24.59
C PRO A 269 -30.33 -7.77 23.52
N ALA A 270 -30.55 -7.20 22.33
CA ALA A 270 -29.61 -7.30 21.21
C ALA A 270 -28.28 -6.55 21.47
N SER A 271 -28.27 -5.56 22.36
CA SER A 271 -27.03 -4.91 22.84
C SER A 271 -25.99 -5.90 23.39
N LYS A 272 -26.40 -7.04 23.98
CA LYS A 272 -25.47 -8.10 24.39
C LYS A 272 -24.74 -8.76 23.22
N LEU A 273 -25.40 -8.88 22.07
CA LEU A 273 -24.78 -9.39 20.86
C LEU A 273 -23.74 -8.40 20.33
N ARG A 274 -24.03 -7.09 20.41
CA ARG A 274 -23.08 -6.02 20.11
C ARG A 274 -21.86 -6.04 21.04
N GLU A 275 -22.07 -6.19 22.35
CA GLU A 275 -20.98 -6.35 23.32
C GLU A 275 -20.06 -7.52 22.95
N LYS A 276 -20.64 -8.70 22.70
CA LYS A 276 -19.88 -9.89 22.27
C LYS A 276 -19.14 -9.66 20.94
N ALA A 277 -19.75 -8.95 20.00
CA ALA A 277 -19.14 -8.63 18.72
C ALA A 277 -17.95 -7.68 18.88
N LEU A 278 -18.07 -6.67 19.76
CA LEU A 278 -16.99 -5.75 20.10
C LEU A 278 -15.83 -6.47 20.79
N GLU A 279 -16.10 -7.36 21.74
CA GLU A 279 -15.07 -8.21 22.37
C GLU A 279 -14.35 -9.09 21.34
N THR A 280 -15.09 -9.65 20.38
CA THR A 280 -14.51 -10.48 19.31
C THR A 280 -13.63 -9.65 18.39
N ALA A 281 -14.11 -8.47 17.96
CA ALA A 281 -13.32 -7.56 17.15
C ALA A 281 -12.02 -7.14 17.88
N MET A 282 -12.10 -6.82 19.17
CA MET A 282 -10.94 -6.40 19.95
C MET A 282 -9.90 -7.52 20.11
N LYS A 283 -10.33 -8.79 20.25
CA LYS A 283 -9.41 -9.94 20.22
C LYS A 283 -8.65 -10.05 18.90
N HIS A 284 -9.32 -9.85 17.76
CA HIS A 284 -8.65 -9.83 16.45
C HIS A 284 -7.69 -8.63 16.30
N ILE A 285 -8.02 -7.48 16.90
CA ILE A 285 -7.15 -6.29 16.91
C ILE A 285 -5.87 -6.57 17.71
N HIS A 286 -6.00 -7.06 18.95
CA HIS A 286 -4.83 -7.43 19.78
C HIS A 286 -3.96 -8.49 19.11
N TYR A 287 -4.57 -9.50 18.48
CA TYR A 287 -3.83 -10.50 17.73
C TYR A 287 -3.02 -9.91 16.57
N GLU A 288 -3.61 -9.02 15.77
CA GLU A 288 -2.88 -8.30 14.70
C GLU A 288 -1.74 -7.45 15.30
N ASP A 289 -2.01 -6.74 16.38
CA ASP A 289 -1.04 -5.86 17.02
C ASP A 289 0.18 -6.64 17.55
N GLU A 290 -0.04 -7.71 18.30
CA GLU A 290 1.03 -8.57 18.82
C GLU A 290 1.80 -9.25 17.69
N ASN A 291 1.09 -9.83 16.72
CA ASN A 291 1.69 -10.54 15.59
C ASN A 291 2.50 -9.64 14.67
N THR A 292 2.23 -8.33 14.64
CA THR A 292 2.95 -7.36 13.78
C THR A 292 3.83 -6.41 14.58
N ARG A 293 4.03 -6.69 15.88
CA ARG A 293 4.76 -5.80 16.81
C ARG A 293 4.29 -4.35 16.73
N TYR A 294 2.96 -4.19 16.62
CA TYR A 294 2.23 -2.92 16.55
C TYR A 294 2.49 -2.09 15.28
N ILE A 295 3.09 -2.69 14.24
CA ILE A 295 3.27 -2.06 12.92
C ILE A 295 2.00 -2.16 12.09
N CYS A 296 1.23 -3.26 12.24
CA CYS A 296 0.05 -3.58 11.44
C CYS A 296 0.35 -3.78 9.93
N ILE A 297 -0.63 -4.31 9.18
CA ILE A 297 -0.51 -4.49 7.71
C ILE A 297 -0.29 -3.18 6.93
N GLY A 298 -0.72 -2.03 7.44
CA GLY A 298 -0.54 -0.74 6.78
C GLY A 298 -0.92 0.47 7.65
N PRO A 299 -0.77 1.69 7.13
CA PRO A 299 -0.89 2.92 7.90
C PRO A 299 -2.32 3.16 8.41
N VAL A 300 -3.32 2.81 7.61
CA VAL A 300 -4.73 3.04 7.95
C VAL A 300 -5.14 2.16 9.13
N ASN A 301 -4.88 0.85 9.07
CA ASN A 301 -5.24 -0.03 10.17
C ASN A 301 -4.33 0.17 11.38
N LYS A 302 -3.04 0.47 11.21
CA LYS A 302 -2.14 0.86 12.32
C LYS A 302 -2.75 1.96 13.18
N VAL A 303 -3.19 3.04 12.54
CA VAL A 303 -3.73 4.20 13.25
C VAL A 303 -5.08 3.91 13.90
N MET A 304 -5.92 3.07 13.26
CA MET A 304 -7.22 2.69 13.81
C MET A 304 -7.13 1.67 14.93
N ASN A 305 -6.23 0.68 14.85
CA ASN A 305 -5.93 -0.25 15.94
C ASN A 305 -5.39 0.50 17.15
N MET A 306 -4.44 1.41 16.95
CA MET A 306 -3.93 2.29 18.01
C MET A 306 -5.05 3.05 18.72
N LEU A 307 -6.01 3.59 17.95
CA LEU A 307 -7.18 4.27 18.52
C LEU A 307 -8.12 3.30 19.26
N ALA A 308 -8.35 2.10 18.71
CA ALA A 308 -9.20 1.08 19.34
C ALA A 308 -8.62 0.65 20.70
N CYS A 309 -7.31 0.40 20.79
CA CYS A 309 -6.62 0.08 22.04
C CYS A 309 -6.73 1.22 23.07
N TRP A 310 -6.64 2.48 22.63
CA TRP A 310 -6.85 3.63 23.51
C TRP A 310 -8.31 3.77 23.99
N ILE A 311 -9.28 3.46 23.13
CA ILE A 311 -10.72 3.45 23.48
C ILE A 311 -11.04 2.33 24.48
N GLU A 312 -10.41 1.17 24.34
CA GLU A 312 -10.55 0.05 25.27
C GLU A 312 -10.00 0.41 26.65
N ASP A 313 -8.75 0.88 26.71
CA ASP A 313 -8.10 1.39 27.91
C ASP A 313 -7.01 2.42 27.55
N GLN A 314 -7.19 3.66 28.01
CA GLN A 314 -6.31 4.79 27.74
C GLN A 314 -4.90 4.61 28.31
N ASN A 315 -4.73 3.73 29.31
CA ASN A 315 -3.44 3.42 29.94
C ASN A 315 -2.89 2.05 29.52
N SER A 316 -3.52 1.39 28.55
CA SER A 316 -3.15 0.05 28.09
C SER A 316 -1.70 0.00 27.61
N GLU A 317 -1.06 -1.13 27.88
CA GLU A 317 0.28 -1.39 27.36
C GLU A 317 0.28 -1.44 25.82
N ALA A 318 -0.78 -1.99 25.23
CA ALA A 318 -0.98 -2.02 23.78
C ALA A 318 -0.92 -0.61 23.14
N PHE A 319 -1.59 0.39 23.74
CA PHE A 319 -1.51 1.76 23.24
C PHE A 319 -0.08 2.34 23.34
N LYS A 320 0.62 2.09 24.46
CA LYS A 320 2.01 2.55 24.64
C LYS A 320 2.96 1.93 23.62
N LEU A 321 2.75 0.66 23.24
CA LEU A 321 3.55 -0.04 22.23
C LEU A 321 3.26 0.46 20.80
N HIS A 322 2.06 0.96 20.54
CA HIS A 322 1.71 1.59 19.25
C HIS A 322 2.40 2.92 19.00
N ILE A 323 2.63 3.72 20.04
CA ILE A 323 3.19 5.08 19.94
C ILE A 323 4.56 5.12 19.25
N PRO A 324 5.59 4.35 19.68
CA PRO A 324 6.89 4.38 19.03
C PRO A 324 6.82 3.87 17.58
N ARG A 325 5.83 3.02 17.24
CA ARG A 325 5.62 2.51 15.88
C ARG A 325 4.99 3.50 14.91
N VAL A 326 4.66 4.72 15.35
CA VAL A 326 4.23 5.79 14.45
C VAL A 326 5.38 6.22 13.53
N TYR A 327 6.61 6.26 14.04
CA TYR A 327 7.78 6.72 13.30
C TYR A 327 8.16 5.82 12.13
N ASP A 328 7.85 4.51 12.21
CA ASP A 328 8.04 3.55 11.12
C ASP A 328 7.29 3.96 9.84
N TYR A 329 6.25 4.80 9.96
CA TYR A 329 5.45 5.30 8.84
C TYR A 329 5.77 6.73 8.42
N LEU A 330 6.67 7.45 9.10
CA LEU A 330 6.97 8.85 8.78
C LEU A 330 8.23 8.95 7.92
N TRP A 331 8.15 9.72 6.84
CA TRP A 331 9.27 9.93 5.93
C TRP A 331 9.47 11.39 5.59
N ILE A 332 10.74 11.84 5.62
CA ILE A 332 11.14 13.19 5.23
C ILE A 332 11.81 13.21 3.85
N ALA A 333 11.20 13.99 2.96
CA ALA A 333 11.62 14.24 1.59
C ALA A 333 11.70 15.75 1.30
N GLU A 334 12.06 16.12 0.08
CA GLU A 334 12.24 17.51 -0.39
C GLU A 334 10.97 18.37 -0.28
N ASP A 335 9.81 17.72 -0.36
CA ASP A 335 8.49 18.32 -0.26
C ASP A 335 7.95 18.35 1.18
N GLY A 336 8.66 17.78 2.16
CA GLY A 336 8.30 17.79 3.58
C GLY A 336 8.17 16.39 4.19
N MET A 337 7.49 16.30 5.33
CA MET A 337 7.24 15.03 6.05
C MET A 337 5.87 14.47 5.71
N LYS A 338 5.83 13.20 5.29
CA LYS A 338 4.62 12.49 4.89
C LYS A 338 4.48 11.14 5.59
N MET A 339 3.28 10.57 5.52
CA MET A 339 3.00 9.23 6.00
C MET A 339 3.07 8.25 4.82
N GLN A 340 3.87 7.20 4.99
CA GLN A 340 4.15 6.18 3.99
C GLN A 340 2.95 5.22 3.82
N GLY A 341 2.77 4.66 2.62
CA GLY A 341 1.69 3.70 2.29
C GLY A 341 1.83 2.31 2.95
N TYR A 342 3.03 1.97 3.40
CA TYR A 342 3.41 0.89 4.32
C TYR A 342 4.48 1.46 5.28
N ASN A 343 5.06 0.69 6.19
CA ASN A 343 6.26 1.12 6.93
C ASN A 343 7.53 1.18 6.05
N GLY A 344 7.36 1.20 4.72
CA GLY A 344 8.38 1.28 3.68
C GLY A 344 8.22 0.20 2.61
N SER A 345 9.13 0.20 1.65
CA SER A 345 9.23 -0.75 0.53
C SER A 345 10.57 -1.52 0.56
N GLN A 346 11.20 -1.66 1.73
CA GLN A 346 12.59 -2.05 1.89
C GLN A 346 12.91 -3.40 1.20
N LEU A 347 12.16 -4.47 1.51
CA LEU A 347 12.38 -5.77 0.88
C LEU A 347 12.01 -5.79 -0.60
N TRP A 348 11.03 -4.99 -1.01
CA TRP A 348 10.63 -4.87 -2.42
C TRP A 348 11.77 -4.29 -3.25
N ASP A 349 12.28 -3.14 -2.82
CA ASP A 349 13.33 -2.39 -3.50
C ASP A 349 14.64 -3.16 -3.49
N THR A 350 14.97 -3.82 -2.37
CA THR A 350 16.16 -4.66 -2.24
C THR A 350 16.12 -5.86 -3.19
N ALA A 351 15.01 -6.60 -3.22
CA ALA A 351 14.89 -7.77 -4.10
C ALA A 351 14.90 -7.39 -5.59
N PHE A 352 14.39 -6.21 -5.94
CA PHE A 352 14.47 -5.70 -7.30
C PHE A 352 15.87 -5.23 -7.68
N THR A 353 16.52 -4.50 -6.78
CA THR A 353 17.88 -4.00 -7.00
C THR A 353 18.85 -5.15 -7.21
N VAL A 354 18.76 -6.21 -6.39
CA VAL A 354 19.53 -7.45 -6.58
C VAL A 354 19.29 -8.04 -7.97
N GLN A 355 18.02 -8.19 -8.38
CA GLN A 355 17.68 -8.73 -9.70
C GLN A 355 18.22 -7.86 -10.85
N ALA A 356 18.17 -6.53 -10.70
CA ALA A 356 18.68 -5.59 -11.69
C ALA A 356 20.21 -5.70 -11.82
N ILE A 357 20.95 -5.69 -10.71
CA ILE A 357 22.41 -5.83 -10.72
C ILE A 357 22.82 -7.18 -11.33
N VAL A 358 22.19 -8.28 -10.91
CA VAL A 358 22.48 -9.62 -11.46
C VAL A 358 22.22 -9.69 -12.96
N ALA A 359 21.20 -8.99 -13.47
CA ALA A 359 20.90 -8.97 -14.91
C ALA A 359 21.94 -8.22 -15.76
N THR A 360 22.80 -7.40 -15.15
CA THR A 360 23.84 -6.64 -15.87
C THR A 360 25.15 -7.40 -16.08
N ASN A 361 25.30 -8.58 -15.49
CA ASN A 361 26.56 -9.34 -15.43
C ASN A 361 27.73 -8.61 -14.75
N LEU A 362 27.46 -7.56 -13.95
CA LEU A 362 28.47 -6.79 -13.19
C LEU A 362 28.62 -7.29 -11.74
N ILE A 363 28.40 -8.59 -11.51
CA ILE A 363 28.32 -9.18 -10.16
C ILE A 363 29.62 -9.02 -9.38
N GLU A 364 30.77 -9.25 -10.03
CA GLU A 364 32.09 -9.15 -9.39
C GLU A 364 32.41 -7.71 -8.96
N GLU A 365 32.02 -6.72 -9.78
CA GLU A 365 32.27 -5.30 -9.51
C GLU A 365 31.42 -4.77 -8.35
N PHE A 366 30.20 -5.29 -8.21
CA PHE A 366 29.24 -4.89 -7.16
C PHE A 366 29.04 -5.94 -6.07
N GLY A 367 30.01 -6.84 -5.90
CA GLY A 367 29.99 -7.91 -4.89
C GLY A 367 29.69 -7.40 -3.47
N PRO A 368 30.38 -6.35 -2.96
CA PRO A 368 30.12 -5.80 -1.63
C PRO A 368 28.67 -5.30 -1.44
N THR A 369 28.12 -4.61 -2.45
CA THR A 369 26.73 -4.15 -2.45
C THR A 369 25.76 -5.33 -2.40
N LEU A 370 26.00 -6.35 -3.24
CA LEU A 370 25.18 -7.56 -3.28
C LEU A 370 25.26 -8.37 -1.99
N LYS A 371 26.43 -8.42 -1.34
CA LYS A 371 26.64 -9.11 -0.06
C LYS A 371 25.77 -8.51 1.05
N LEU A 372 25.76 -7.18 1.19
CA LEU A 372 24.88 -6.52 2.17
C LEU A 372 23.40 -6.76 1.86
N ALA A 373 23.00 -6.66 0.60
CA ALA A 373 21.62 -6.94 0.18
C ALA A 373 21.21 -8.40 0.46
N HIS A 374 22.14 -9.34 0.29
CA HIS A 374 21.93 -10.75 0.58
C HIS A 374 21.70 -10.99 2.07
N GLU A 375 22.54 -10.40 2.93
CA GLU A 375 22.36 -10.45 4.38
C GLU A 375 21.04 -9.82 4.83
N TYR A 376 20.64 -8.69 4.23
CA TYR A 376 19.34 -8.08 4.51
C TYR A 376 18.17 -9.03 4.18
N ILE A 377 18.17 -9.63 2.98
CA ILE A 377 17.12 -10.57 2.56
C ILE A 377 17.12 -11.79 3.49
N LYS A 378 18.28 -12.34 3.83
CA LYS A 378 18.41 -13.48 4.76
C LYS A 378 17.80 -13.19 6.12
N ASN A 379 18.16 -12.05 6.71
CA ASN A 379 17.71 -11.65 8.04
C ASN A 379 16.24 -11.25 8.05
N SER A 380 15.67 -10.94 6.89
CA SER A 380 14.29 -10.52 6.78
C SER A 380 13.29 -11.64 6.47
N GLN A 381 13.74 -12.89 6.37
CA GLN A 381 12.82 -14.01 6.16
C GLN A 381 12.03 -14.31 7.43
N VAL A 382 10.74 -14.55 7.27
CA VAL A 382 9.87 -14.99 8.34
C VAL A 382 10.19 -16.44 8.68
N LEU A 383 10.58 -16.71 9.93
CA LEU A 383 11.06 -18.03 10.36
C LEU A 383 9.97 -18.90 10.95
N ASP A 384 8.86 -18.30 11.38
CA ASP A 384 7.77 -18.96 12.09
C ASP A 384 6.42 -18.48 11.55
N ASP A 385 5.41 -19.34 11.63
CA ASP A 385 4.04 -18.92 11.35
C ASP A 385 3.51 -18.01 12.47
N SER A 386 2.48 -17.23 12.17
CA SER A 386 1.77 -16.45 13.19
C SER A 386 1.31 -17.36 14.35
N PRO A 387 1.39 -16.90 15.61
CA PRO A 387 1.04 -17.71 16.77
C PRO A 387 -0.39 -18.27 16.71
N GLY A 388 -0.58 -19.47 17.24
CA GLY A 388 -1.88 -20.15 17.27
C GLY A 388 -2.32 -20.75 15.93
N GLU A 389 -3.57 -21.21 15.88
CA GLU A 389 -4.16 -21.79 14.67
C GLU A 389 -4.51 -20.69 13.66
N GLN A 390 -3.85 -20.67 12.50
CA GLN A 390 -3.96 -19.56 11.54
C GLN A 390 -5.38 -19.36 11.01
N LYS A 391 -6.16 -20.45 10.92
CA LYS A 391 -7.56 -20.43 10.46
C LYS A 391 -8.47 -19.62 11.36
N ASP A 392 -8.21 -19.60 12.68
CA ASP A 392 -9.01 -18.86 13.66
C ASP A 392 -8.82 -17.35 13.50
N TRP A 393 -7.68 -16.94 12.96
CA TRP A 393 -7.29 -15.54 12.78
C TRP A 393 -7.31 -15.08 11.33
N TYR A 394 -7.78 -15.94 10.41
CA TYR A 394 -7.81 -15.70 8.98
C TYR A 394 -6.43 -15.30 8.43
N ARG A 395 -5.36 -15.95 8.92
CA ARG A 395 -3.99 -15.79 8.44
C ARG A 395 -3.65 -16.87 7.43
N HIS A 396 -2.79 -16.49 6.48
CA HIS A 396 -2.15 -17.44 5.59
C HIS A 396 -0.86 -17.94 6.24
N ILE A 397 -0.34 -19.08 5.77
CA ILE A 397 0.97 -19.55 6.23
C ILE A 397 2.05 -18.53 5.87
N SER A 398 2.98 -18.31 6.79
CA SER A 398 4.01 -17.28 6.71
C SER A 398 5.42 -17.78 6.91
N LYS A 399 5.60 -18.98 7.46
CA LYS A 399 6.92 -19.57 7.61
C LYS A 399 7.64 -19.71 6.25
N GLY A 400 8.87 -19.21 6.19
CA GLY A 400 9.69 -19.15 4.98
C GLY A 400 9.40 -17.94 4.09
N ALA A 401 8.40 -17.11 4.41
CA ALA A 401 8.01 -15.98 3.60
C ALA A 401 8.88 -14.72 3.80
N TRP A 402 8.58 -13.67 3.05
CA TRP A 402 9.18 -12.33 3.07
C TRP A 402 8.03 -11.35 2.87
N SER A 403 7.96 -10.35 3.74
CA SER A 403 6.93 -9.31 3.68
C SER A 403 7.18 -8.29 2.56
N TYR A 404 6.28 -7.32 2.41
CA TYR A 404 6.51 -6.19 1.50
C TYR A 404 7.69 -5.30 1.94
N SER A 405 7.70 -4.94 3.22
CA SER A 405 8.59 -3.96 3.82
C SER A 405 9.73 -4.61 4.62
N THR A 406 9.49 -4.95 5.89
CA THR A 406 10.45 -5.44 6.89
C THR A 406 9.96 -6.72 7.55
N ALA A 407 10.86 -7.49 8.17
CA ALA A 407 10.51 -8.72 8.89
C ALA A 407 9.40 -8.50 9.93
N ASP A 408 9.47 -7.41 10.70
CA ASP A 408 8.54 -7.11 11.79
C ASP A 408 7.07 -6.94 11.33
N GLN A 409 6.83 -6.59 10.06
CA GLN A 409 5.46 -6.34 9.60
C GLN A 409 4.61 -7.62 9.56
N LEU A 410 5.21 -8.80 9.31
CA LEU A 410 4.63 -10.18 9.31
C LEU A 410 3.29 -10.46 8.58
N ALA A 411 2.48 -9.46 8.21
CA ALA A 411 1.07 -9.61 7.87
C ALA A 411 0.74 -9.59 6.36
N TYR A 412 1.70 -9.31 5.48
CA TYR A 412 1.46 -9.29 4.03
C TYR A 412 2.52 -10.03 3.23
N ILE A 413 2.12 -11.19 2.69
CA ILE A 413 3.01 -12.17 2.03
C ILE A 413 2.72 -12.30 0.54
N GLY A 414 1.68 -11.60 0.04
CA GLY A 414 1.19 -11.69 -1.34
C GLY A 414 2.20 -11.35 -2.45
N LEU A 415 3.40 -10.87 -2.10
CA LEU A 415 4.46 -10.51 -3.03
C LEU A 415 5.82 -11.19 -2.72
N HIS A 416 5.84 -12.23 -1.89
CA HIS A 416 7.06 -12.96 -1.52
C HIS A 416 7.85 -13.50 -2.73
N CYS A 417 7.15 -13.89 -3.81
CA CYS A 417 7.72 -14.51 -5.01
C CYS A 417 8.97 -13.79 -5.56
N ARG A 418 9.00 -12.45 -5.54
CA ARG A 418 10.16 -11.68 -6.03
C ARG A 418 11.37 -11.78 -5.09
N ARG A 419 11.14 -11.82 -3.77
CA ARG A 419 12.21 -12.05 -2.78
C ARG A 419 12.74 -13.47 -2.89
N THR A 420 11.87 -14.47 -3.09
CA THR A 420 12.28 -15.86 -3.38
C THR A 420 13.18 -15.92 -4.60
N LYS A 421 12.80 -15.25 -5.69
CA LYS A 421 13.65 -15.18 -6.90
C LYS A 421 14.98 -14.49 -6.63
N GLY A 422 14.99 -13.35 -5.92
CA GLY A 422 16.22 -12.65 -5.55
C GLY A 422 17.17 -13.52 -4.73
N SER A 423 16.64 -14.18 -3.69
CA SER A 423 17.36 -15.14 -2.85
C SER A 423 17.94 -16.30 -3.68
N LEU A 424 17.15 -16.92 -4.56
CA LEU A 424 17.61 -17.98 -5.45
C LEU A 424 18.69 -17.51 -6.44
N LEU A 425 18.65 -16.26 -6.91
CA LEU A 425 19.70 -15.71 -7.77
C LEU A 425 21.00 -15.49 -7.00
N LEU A 426 20.93 -14.94 -5.79
CA LEU A 426 22.09 -14.76 -4.91
C LEU A 426 22.75 -16.09 -4.57
N ALA A 427 21.96 -17.15 -4.37
CA ALA A 427 22.47 -18.50 -4.14
C ALA A 427 23.28 -19.09 -5.33
N LYS A 428 23.23 -18.51 -6.54
CA LYS A 428 24.13 -18.89 -7.66
C LYS A 428 25.51 -18.28 -7.58
N ILE A 429 25.62 -17.16 -6.90
CA ILE A 429 26.83 -16.36 -6.88
C ILE A 429 27.79 -17.01 -5.89
N SER A 430 29.08 -16.97 -6.19
CA SER A 430 30.11 -17.53 -5.30
C SER A 430 29.95 -16.96 -3.88
N PRO A 431 29.97 -17.81 -2.83
CA PRO A 431 29.94 -17.34 -1.44
C PRO A 431 31.08 -16.38 -1.10
N GLN A 432 32.18 -16.40 -1.87
CA GLN A 432 33.29 -15.45 -1.73
C GLN A 432 32.87 -14.02 -2.07
N VAL A 433 31.89 -13.85 -2.96
CA VAL A 433 31.41 -12.54 -3.44
C VAL A 433 30.25 -12.05 -2.57
N VAL A 434 29.24 -12.90 -2.32
CA VAL A 434 27.97 -12.48 -1.67
C VAL A 434 27.72 -13.10 -0.30
N GLY A 435 28.65 -13.90 0.24
CA GLY A 435 28.46 -14.65 1.48
C GLY A 435 27.65 -15.93 1.30
N ASP A 436 27.52 -16.69 2.40
CA ASP A 436 26.89 -18.01 2.37
C ASP A 436 25.40 -17.94 2.01
N PRO A 437 24.91 -18.87 1.16
CA PRO A 437 23.51 -18.93 0.76
C PRO A 437 22.59 -19.28 1.95
N LEU A 438 21.29 -19.09 1.74
CA LEU A 438 20.27 -19.63 2.64
C LEU A 438 20.34 -21.16 2.68
N GLU A 439 20.07 -21.72 3.86
CA GLU A 439 19.90 -23.16 4.02
C GLU A 439 18.74 -23.67 3.16
N ASP A 440 18.91 -24.86 2.56
CA ASP A 440 17.92 -25.46 1.67
C ASP A 440 16.53 -25.58 2.32
N ASN A 441 16.45 -25.91 3.61
CA ASN A 441 15.18 -26.00 4.34
C ASN A 441 14.41 -24.68 4.34
N ARG A 442 15.10 -23.55 4.47
CA ARG A 442 14.48 -22.22 4.43
C ARG A 442 13.96 -21.87 3.03
N LEU A 443 14.58 -22.41 1.98
CA LEU A 443 14.08 -22.29 0.60
C LEU A 443 12.89 -23.22 0.34
N TYR A 444 12.83 -24.39 0.97
CA TYR A 444 11.66 -25.27 0.93
C TYR A 444 10.46 -24.66 1.65
N ASP A 445 10.66 -24.01 2.80
CA ASP A 445 9.59 -23.28 3.49
C ASP A 445 9.04 -22.13 2.61
N ALA A 446 9.93 -21.38 1.95
CA ALA A 446 9.55 -20.34 0.97
C ALA A 446 8.71 -20.92 -0.19
N LEU A 447 9.09 -22.10 -0.70
CA LEU A 447 8.34 -22.81 -1.74
C LEU A 447 6.95 -23.23 -1.25
N ASN A 448 6.84 -23.77 -0.04
CA ASN A 448 5.58 -24.21 0.55
C ASN A 448 4.59 -23.04 0.64
N CYS A 449 5.05 -21.88 1.12
CA CYS A 449 4.24 -20.66 1.16
C CYS A 449 3.74 -20.27 -0.25
N LEU A 450 4.63 -20.23 -1.24
CA LEU A 450 4.30 -19.86 -2.62
C LEU A 450 3.31 -20.83 -3.28
N MET A 451 3.42 -22.13 -3.00
CA MET A 451 2.52 -23.16 -3.54
C MET A 451 1.15 -23.14 -2.87
N SER A 452 1.07 -22.82 -1.57
CA SER A 452 -0.21 -22.77 -0.85
C SER A 452 -1.15 -21.66 -1.36
N SER A 453 -0.60 -20.59 -1.94
CA SER A 453 -1.38 -19.52 -2.59
C SER A 453 -2.01 -19.94 -3.92
N SER A 454 -1.61 -21.09 -4.50
CA SER A 454 -2.16 -21.60 -5.77
C SER A 454 -3.51 -22.30 -5.63
N GLU A 455 -4.01 -22.48 -4.40
CA GLU A 455 -5.26 -23.18 -4.09
C GLU A 455 -6.46 -22.24 -3.89
N THR A 456 -6.26 -20.92 -3.85
CA THR A 456 -7.26 -19.92 -3.40
C THR A 456 -7.98 -19.13 -4.51
N PHE A 457 -7.98 -19.57 -5.77
CA PHE A 457 -8.61 -18.85 -6.87
C PHE A 457 -10.15 -18.95 -6.84
N GLY A 458 -10.83 -17.93 -6.28
CA GLY A 458 -12.30 -17.83 -6.27
C GLY A 458 -12.83 -16.44 -5.88
N ASP A 459 -13.73 -15.91 -6.70
CA ASP A 459 -14.19 -14.52 -6.86
C ASP A 459 -14.82 -13.77 -5.67
N ILE A 460 -14.88 -12.44 -5.91
CA ILE A 460 -15.61 -11.30 -5.31
C ILE A 460 -15.22 -10.84 -3.89
N VAL A 461 -14.53 -9.68 -3.83
CA VAL A 461 -13.95 -9.05 -2.61
C VAL A 461 -12.85 -9.88 -1.95
N THR A 462 -12.43 -10.96 -2.59
CA THR A 462 -11.33 -11.86 -2.24
C THR A 462 -10.03 -11.41 -2.93
N ASP A 463 -8.88 -11.91 -2.47
CA ASP A 463 -7.57 -11.62 -3.07
C ASP A 463 -7.52 -12.17 -4.51
N TYR A 464 -7.64 -11.29 -5.51
CA TYR A 464 -7.72 -11.70 -6.91
C TYR A 464 -6.37 -12.18 -7.45
N PRO A 465 -6.36 -13.12 -8.41
CA PRO A 465 -5.16 -13.42 -9.17
C PRO A 465 -4.81 -12.25 -10.10
N TYR A 466 -3.56 -11.82 -10.06
CA TYR A 466 -3.04 -10.73 -10.89
C TYR A 466 -1.87 -11.22 -11.76
N VAL A 467 -1.77 -10.69 -12.99
CA VAL A 467 -0.70 -11.08 -13.94
C VAL A 467 0.69 -10.91 -13.33
N GLU A 468 0.88 -9.89 -12.49
CA GLU A 468 2.17 -9.54 -11.90
C GLU A 468 2.59 -10.51 -10.80
N CYS A 469 1.64 -10.92 -9.95
CA CYS A 469 1.86 -11.91 -8.90
C CYS A 469 2.09 -13.29 -9.52
N THR A 470 1.24 -13.70 -10.47
CA THR A 470 1.35 -14.98 -11.17
C THR A 470 2.66 -15.09 -11.95
N SER A 471 3.05 -14.04 -12.67
CA SER A 471 4.31 -14.00 -13.40
C SER A 471 5.52 -14.09 -12.47
N ALA A 472 5.51 -13.37 -11.34
CA ALA A 472 6.59 -13.47 -10.36
C ALA A 472 6.69 -14.88 -9.75
N ALA A 473 5.56 -15.53 -9.46
CA ALA A 473 5.51 -16.91 -8.97
C ALA A 473 6.09 -17.89 -10.00
N ILE A 474 5.69 -17.80 -11.27
CA ILE A 474 6.24 -18.63 -12.36
C ILE A 474 7.75 -18.50 -12.44
N GLN A 475 8.27 -17.26 -12.41
CA GLN A 475 9.71 -17.02 -12.51
C GLN A 475 10.47 -17.62 -11.32
N ALA A 476 9.95 -17.50 -10.10
CA ALA A 476 10.54 -18.09 -8.90
C ALA A 476 10.50 -19.62 -8.96
N LEU A 477 9.35 -20.22 -9.28
CA LEU A 477 9.17 -21.67 -9.40
C LEU A 477 10.04 -22.28 -10.49
N THR A 478 10.12 -21.62 -11.65
CA THR A 478 10.96 -22.10 -12.76
C THR A 478 12.43 -22.07 -12.39
N LEU A 479 12.86 -21.04 -11.66
CA LEU A 479 14.21 -20.94 -11.14
C LEU A 479 14.47 -22.02 -10.08
N PHE A 480 13.58 -22.18 -9.09
CA PHE A 480 13.66 -23.21 -8.05
C PHE A 480 13.79 -24.61 -8.66
N ARG A 481 12.92 -24.94 -9.63
CA ARG A 481 12.92 -26.21 -10.38
C ARG A 481 14.26 -26.50 -11.07
N LYS A 482 15.01 -25.46 -11.48
CA LYS A 482 16.34 -25.63 -12.09
C LYS A 482 17.39 -26.03 -11.04
N PHE A 483 17.24 -25.58 -9.80
CA PHE A 483 18.15 -25.90 -8.70
C PHE A 483 17.84 -27.21 -8.01
N TYR A 484 16.55 -27.48 -7.78
CA TYR A 484 16.07 -28.65 -7.04
C TYR A 484 15.17 -29.50 -7.94
N PRO A 485 15.71 -30.12 -9.01
CA PRO A 485 14.91 -30.79 -10.03
C PRO A 485 14.09 -31.98 -9.51
N GLY A 486 14.47 -32.57 -8.37
CA GLY A 486 13.76 -33.69 -7.74
C GLY A 486 12.71 -33.29 -6.69
N HIS A 487 12.68 -32.05 -6.22
CA HIS A 487 11.81 -31.64 -5.12
C HIS A 487 10.44 -31.15 -5.64
N LEU A 488 9.35 -31.85 -5.26
CA LEU A 488 7.96 -31.52 -5.63
C LEU A 488 7.76 -31.24 -7.13
N ARG A 489 8.49 -31.98 -7.98
CA ARG A 489 8.61 -31.69 -9.41
C ARG A 489 7.26 -31.63 -10.12
N LYS A 490 6.38 -32.57 -9.81
CA LYS A 490 5.06 -32.72 -10.46
C LYS A 490 4.14 -31.57 -10.05
N GLU A 491 4.14 -31.23 -8.77
CA GLU A 491 3.35 -30.15 -8.19
C GLU A 491 3.79 -28.79 -8.75
N VAL A 492 5.10 -28.55 -8.78
CA VAL A 492 5.70 -27.34 -9.35
C VAL A 492 5.37 -27.19 -10.84
N ASP A 493 5.54 -28.24 -11.63
CA ASP A 493 5.21 -28.21 -13.08
C ASP A 493 3.72 -27.97 -13.33
N ASN A 494 2.85 -28.57 -12.53
CA ASN A 494 1.40 -28.33 -12.58
C ASN A 494 1.05 -26.88 -12.24
N CYS A 495 1.65 -26.33 -11.19
CA CYS A 495 1.44 -24.94 -10.77
C CYS A 495 1.89 -23.96 -11.84
N ILE A 496 3.10 -24.14 -12.38
CA ILE A 496 3.64 -23.33 -13.49
C ILE A 496 2.71 -23.38 -14.71
N SER A 497 2.21 -24.56 -15.07
CA SER A 497 1.35 -24.74 -16.24
C SER A 497 0.00 -24.02 -16.07
N LYS A 498 -0.64 -24.17 -14.90
CA LYS A 498 -1.89 -23.47 -14.58
C LYS A 498 -1.70 -21.94 -14.59
N ALA A 499 -0.60 -21.48 -13.99
CA ALA A 499 -0.26 -20.07 -13.91
C ALA A 499 0.00 -19.45 -15.30
N ALA A 500 0.70 -20.17 -16.19
CA ALA A 500 0.92 -19.71 -17.57
C ALA A 500 -0.39 -19.61 -18.35
N ASN A 501 -1.28 -20.61 -18.23
CA ASN A 501 -2.59 -20.60 -18.88
C ASN A 501 -3.46 -19.44 -18.36
N PHE A 502 -3.39 -19.13 -17.06
CA PHE A 502 -4.08 -17.97 -16.49
C PHE A 502 -3.60 -16.67 -17.15
N ILE A 503 -2.28 -16.43 -17.23
CA ILE A 503 -1.71 -15.24 -17.87
C ILE A 503 -2.20 -15.11 -19.32
N GLU A 504 -2.19 -16.20 -20.09
CA GLU A 504 -2.71 -16.20 -21.47
C GLU A 504 -4.22 -15.88 -21.52
N SER A 505 -5.01 -16.39 -20.56
CA SER A 505 -6.47 -16.21 -20.54
C SER A 505 -6.95 -14.79 -20.22
N ILE A 506 -6.15 -14.01 -19.49
CA ILE A 506 -6.49 -12.63 -19.09
C ILE A 506 -5.85 -11.57 -20.00
N GLN A 507 -5.11 -11.97 -21.05
CA GLN A 507 -4.56 -11.03 -22.02
C GLN A 507 -5.71 -10.30 -22.75
N LYS A 508 -5.60 -8.98 -22.87
CA LYS A 508 -6.58 -8.18 -23.61
C LYS A 508 -6.46 -8.43 -25.11
N SER A 509 -7.53 -8.12 -25.84
CA SER A 509 -7.59 -8.33 -27.29
C SER A 509 -6.52 -7.55 -28.07
N ASP A 510 -6.10 -6.39 -27.55
CA ASP A 510 -5.03 -5.54 -28.08
C ASP A 510 -3.61 -6.06 -27.79
N GLY A 511 -3.47 -7.17 -27.04
CA GLY A 511 -2.20 -7.77 -26.67
C GLY A 511 -1.62 -7.33 -25.33
N SER A 512 -2.22 -6.35 -24.67
CA SER A 512 -1.76 -5.84 -23.39
C SER A 512 -2.28 -6.65 -22.19
N TRP A 513 -1.70 -6.42 -21.02
CA TRP A 513 -2.28 -6.79 -19.73
C TRP A 513 -2.46 -5.55 -18.87
N TYR A 514 -3.54 -5.52 -18.09
CA TYR A 514 -3.81 -4.45 -17.14
C TYR A 514 -2.91 -4.59 -15.90
N GLY A 515 -2.22 -3.51 -15.52
CA GLY A 515 -1.40 -3.44 -14.30
C GLY A 515 -2.25 -2.99 -13.12
N SER A 516 -2.26 -3.77 -12.04
CA SER A 516 -3.04 -3.49 -10.82
C SER A 516 -2.19 -2.90 -9.70
N TRP A 517 -0.87 -3.07 -9.75
CA TRP A 517 0.06 -2.63 -8.71
C TRP A 517 0.98 -1.47 -9.14
N ALA A 518 0.86 -1.00 -10.39
CA ALA A 518 1.51 0.18 -10.92
C ALA A 518 0.79 0.65 -12.19
N VAL A 519 1.15 1.84 -12.70
CA VAL A 519 0.58 2.43 -13.92
C VAL A 519 1.18 1.81 -15.18
N CYS A 520 0.40 1.38 -16.17
CA CYS A 520 -0.65 0.38 -16.04
C CYS A 520 -0.35 -0.73 -17.05
N PHE A 521 -0.45 -0.43 -18.36
CA PHE A 521 -0.39 -1.45 -19.40
C PHE A 521 1.03 -1.85 -19.77
N THR A 522 1.98 -0.91 -19.76
CA THR A 522 3.41 -1.23 -19.93
C THR A 522 3.88 -2.13 -18.79
N TYR A 523 3.48 -1.83 -17.56
CA TYR A 523 3.78 -2.63 -16.37
C TYR A 523 3.15 -4.03 -16.43
N GLY A 524 1.84 -4.12 -16.65
CA GLY A 524 1.14 -5.40 -16.76
C GLY A 524 1.70 -6.27 -17.90
N THR A 525 1.97 -5.65 -19.05
CA THR A 525 2.53 -6.35 -20.23
C THR A 525 3.95 -6.83 -20.00
N TRP A 526 4.79 -6.05 -19.29
CA TRP A 526 6.10 -6.51 -18.85
C TRP A 526 6.00 -7.79 -18.03
N PHE A 527 5.08 -7.86 -17.07
CA PHE A 527 4.86 -9.08 -16.27
C PHE A 527 4.31 -10.23 -17.10
N GLY A 528 3.31 -10.00 -17.95
CA GLY A 528 2.75 -11.02 -18.84
C GLY A 528 3.85 -11.67 -19.70
N VAL A 529 4.68 -10.85 -20.36
CA VAL A 529 5.80 -11.30 -21.19
C VAL A 529 6.85 -12.05 -20.36
N LYS A 530 7.29 -11.52 -19.20
CA LYS A 530 8.30 -12.19 -18.36
C LYS A 530 7.81 -13.52 -17.78
N GLY A 531 6.52 -13.64 -17.47
CA GLY A 531 5.92 -14.89 -16.97
C GLY A 531 5.89 -15.96 -18.06
N LEU A 532 5.42 -15.60 -19.25
CA LEU A 532 5.32 -16.52 -20.38
C LEU A 532 6.70 -16.94 -20.92
N THR A 533 7.66 -16.01 -20.98
CA THR A 533 9.03 -16.31 -21.42
C THR A 533 9.75 -17.25 -20.45
N ALA A 534 9.49 -17.14 -19.14
CA ALA A 534 10.03 -18.06 -18.15
C ALA A 534 9.62 -19.53 -18.39
N VAL A 535 8.46 -19.77 -19.00
CA VAL A 535 7.98 -21.13 -19.35
C VAL A 535 8.26 -21.52 -20.80
N GLY A 536 9.13 -20.78 -21.49
CA GLY A 536 9.55 -21.10 -22.86
C GLY A 536 8.61 -20.60 -23.96
N ARG A 537 7.66 -19.71 -23.66
CA ARG A 537 6.95 -18.96 -24.71
C ARG A 537 7.89 -17.93 -25.33
N THR A 538 7.88 -17.85 -26.65
CA THR A 538 8.75 -17.00 -27.45
C THR A 538 7.94 -16.35 -28.57
N PHE A 539 8.52 -15.37 -29.24
CA PHE A 539 7.92 -14.75 -30.41
C PHE A 539 7.55 -15.78 -31.50
N LYS A 540 8.34 -16.86 -31.65
CA LYS A 540 8.11 -17.89 -32.68
C LYS A 540 6.91 -18.79 -32.33
N ASN A 541 6.75 -19.19 -31.07
CA ASN A 541 5.80 -20.23 -30.67
C ASN A 541 4.56 -19.73 -29.89
N SER A 542 4.46 -18.43 -29.58
CA SER A 542 3.35 -17.89 -28.79
C SER A 542 2.68 -16.69 -29.47
N PRO A 543 1.39 -16.82 -29.86
CA PRO A 543 0.60 -15.67 -30.34
C PRO A 543 0.47 -14.56 -29.29
N ALA A 544 0.37 -14.92 -28.00
CA ALA A 544 0.28 -13.97 -26.91
C ALA A 544 1.51 -13.06 -26.84
N ILE A 545 2.72 -13.62 -26.99
CA ILE A 545 3.97 -12.84 -27.04
C ILE A 545 4.00 -11.91 -28.26
N ARG A 546 3.57 -12.38 -29.44
CA ARG A 546 3.56 -11.54 -30.65
C ARG A 546 2.65 -10.32 -30.49
N LYS A 547 1.42 -10.52 -30.02
CA LYS A 547 0.48 -9.42 -29.74
C LYS A 547 1.01 -8.45 -28.70
N ALA A 548 1.69 -8.94 -27.66
CA ALA A 548 2.30 -8.10 -26.65
C ALA A 548 3.41 -7.20 -27.24
N CYS A 549 4.24 -7.74 -28.13
CA CYS A 549 5.25 -6.97 -28.84
C CYS A 549 4.61 -5.93 -29.77
N GLU A 550 3.59 -6.31 -30.53
CA GLU A 550 2.83 -5.39 -31.40
C GLU A 550 2.21 -4.23 -30.60
N PHE A 551 1.62 -4.53 -29.44
CA PHE A 551 1.10 -3.53 -28.52
C PHE A 551 2.19 -2.55 -28.09
N LEU A 552 3.31 -3.04 -27.55
CA LEU A 552 4.38 -2.17 -27.05
C LEU A 552 4.97 -1.29 -28.16
N LEU A 553 5.26 -1.86 -29.33
CA LEU A 553 5.78 -1.10 -30.48
C LEU A 553 4.78 -0.04 -30.96
N SER A 554 3.47 -0.32 -30.90
CA SER A 554 2.45 0.68 -31.27
C SER A 554 2.35 1.87 -30.31
N LYS A 555 3.00 1.80 -29.13
CA LYS A 555 2.98 2.82 -28.07
C LYS A 555 4.33 3.50 -27.86
N GLU A 556 5.32 3.20 -28.69
CA GLU A 556 6.64 3.85 -28.64
C GLU A 556 6.52 5.33 -29.02
N LEU A 557 7.17 6.19 -28.23
CA LEU A 557 7.25 7.63 -28.48
C LEU A 557 8.36 7.93 -29.51
N PRO A 558 8.34 9.08 -30.19
CA PRO A 558 9.41 9.48 -31.11
C PRO A 558 10.82 9.48 -30.47
N SER A 559 10.91 9.65 -29.15
CA SER A 559 12.15 9.58 -28.38
C SER A 559 12.68 8.15 -28.15
N GLY A 560 11.97 7.12 -28.61
CA GLY A 560 12.26 5.70 -28.34
C GLY A 560 11.83 5.19 -26.96
N GLY A 561 11.13 6.03 -26.18
CA GLY A 561 10.64 5.69 -24.84
C GLY A 561 9.15 5.31 -24.80
N TRP A 562 8.67 4.99 -23.60
CA TRP A 562 7.25 4.80 -23.28
C TRP A 562 6.86 5.68 -22.09
N GLY A 563 5.61 6.15 -22.06
CA GLY A 563 5.07 6.89 -20.92
C GLY A 563 3.57 6.69 -20.79
N GLU A 564 3.10 6.56 -19.55
CA GLU A 564 1.68 6.45 -19.21
C GLU A 564 1.33 7.42 -18.08
N SER A 565 0.15 8.03 -18.15
CA SER A 565 -0.42 8.81 -17.04
C SER A 565 -1.09 7.88 -16.03
N TYR A 566 -1.17 8.28 -14.75
CA TYR A 566 -1.96 7.56 -13.74
C TYR A 566 -3.44 7.41 -14.17
N LEU A 567 -3.94 8.29 -15.03
CA LEU A 567 -5.28 8.21 -15.62
C LEU A 567 -5.50 6.91 -16.41
N SER A 568 -4.43 6.28 -16.93
CA SER A 568 -4.52 4.97 -17.58
C SER A 568 -5.14 3.90 -16.68
N SER A 569 -4.91 3.99 -15.36
CA SER A 569 -5.48 3.08 -14.37
C SER A 569 -6.95 3.38 -14.08
N GLN A 570 -7.40 4.63 -14.23
CA GLN A 570 -8.79 5.02 -13.99
C GLN A 570 -9.67 4.71 -15.22
N ASP A 571 -9.21 5.12 -16.40
CA ASP A 571 -9.97 5.01 -17.64
C ASP A 571 -9.82 3.64 -18.31
N GLN A 572 -8.92 2.79 -17.80
CA GLN A 572 -8.54 1.51 -18.40
C GLN A 572 -8.16 1.62 -19.89
N PHE A 573 -7.52 2.73 -20.24
CA PHE A 573 -7.11 3.07 -21.60
C PHE A 573 -5.69 3.65 -21.58
N THR A 574 -4.93 3.51 -22.67
CA THR A 574 -3.63 4.19 -22.84
C THR A 574 -3.82 5.51 -23.59
N PRO A 575 -4.02 6.66 -22.93
CA PRO A 575 -3.88 7.94 -23.61
C PRO A 575 -2.43 8.08 -24.08
N ILE A 576 -2.24 8.34 -25.37
CA ILE A 576 -0.93 8.75 -25.88
C ILE A 576 -0.62 10.09 -25.22
N LEU A 577 0.41 10.14 -24.37
CA LEU A 577 0.94 11.40 -23.85
C LEU A 577 1.40 12.23 -25.06
N LYS A 578 0.61 13.23 -25.46
CA LYS A 578 1.10 14.29 -26.35
C LYS A 578 2.16 15.06 -25.54
N GLU A 579 3.28 15.38 -26.17
CA GLU A 579 4.55 15.91 -25.63
C GLU A 579 4.50 17.11 -24.64
N ASN A 580 3.32 17.62 -24.26
CA ASN A 580 3.18 18.86 -23.48
C ASN A 580 2.83 18.67 -21.99
N VAL A 581 2.99 17.48 -21.40
CA VAL A 581 2.65 17.26 -19.96
C VAL A 581 3.88 17.10 -19.06
N LEU A 582 5.10 17.13 -19.59
CA LEU A 582 6.34 17.00 -18.80
C LEU A 582 6.89 18.34 -18.23
N MET A 583 6.17 19.44 -18.37
CA MET A 583 6.53 20.72 -17.76
C MET A 583 5.35 21.33 -17.02
N GLN A 584 5.07 20.86 -15.80
CA GLN A 584 4.46 21.67 -14.73
C GLN A 584 4.94 21.17 -13.38
#